data_AF-A0A7S0RZA6-F1
#
_entry.id   AF-A0A7S0RZA6-F1
#
_cell.length_a   1.000
_cell.length_b   1.000
_cell.length_c   1.000
_cell.angle_alpha   90.00
_cell.angle_beta   90.00
_cell.angle_gamma   90.00
#
_symmetry.space_group_name_H-M   'P 1'
#
loop_
_entity.id
_entity.type
_entity.pdbx_description
1 polymer ?
#
loop_
_entity_poly.entity_id
_entity_poly.type
_entity_poly.pdbx_seq_one_letter_code
_entity_poly.pdbx_strand_id
1 'polypeptide(L)'
;DIFSLGVVMWSLFTGQHPFVFHHGKGFSCNPNFPRAWPGADPAVMHLIYSCLQTDPRSRPTAEQAYESLTSMLGMPHRSYDSAVPVSRPASRPCSGASGSMSSQQALLG
;
A
#
# COMPACT_ATOMS: atom_id res chain seq x y z
N ASP A 1 -5.21 2.43 0.99
CA ASP A 1 -4.46 3.38 0.14
C ASP A 1 -3.44 4.21 0.90
N ILE A 2 -3.84 5.07 1.85
CA ILE A 2 -2.87 5.91 2.60
C ILE A 2 -1.86 5.10 3.41
N PHE A 3 -2.33 4.04 4.07
CA PHE A 3 -1.42 3.16 4.82
C PHE A 3 -0.39 2.47 3.91
N SER A 4 -0.84 1.92 2.77
CA SER A 4 0.04 1.32 1.78
C SER A 4 1.01 2.33 1.17
N LEU A 5 0.59 3.59 0.99
CA LEU A 5 1.48 4.67 0.59
C LEU A 5 2.58 4.89 1.64
N GLY A 6 2.24 4.93 2.93
CA GLY A 6 3.21 5.01 4.03
C GLY A 6 4.22 3.87 4.02
N VAL A 7 3.78 2.64 3.76
CA VAL A 7 4.66 1.47 3.64
C VAL A 7 5.64 1.63 2.47
N VAL A 8 5.14 2.02 1.30
CA VAL A 8 5.97 2.25 0.11
C VAL A 8 6.99 3.36 0.37
N MET A 9 6.56 4.49 0.94
CA MET A 9 7.46 5.60 1.25
C MET A 9 8.56 5.16 2.23
N TRP A 10 8.23 4.45 3.31
CA TRP A 10 9.22 3.90 4.23
C TRP A 10 10.24 3.00 3.52
N SER A 11 9.76 2.11 2.65
CA SER A 11 10.63 1.19 1.90
C SER A 11 11.53 1.91 0.89
N LEU A 12 11.11 3.02 0.30
CA LEU A 12 11.95 3.83 -0.57
C LEU A 12 13.09 4.51 0.20
N PHE A 13 12.82 5.02 1.41
CA PHE A 13 13.84 5.71 2.20
C PHE A 13 14.83 4.78 2.90
N THR A 14 14.33 3.66 3.43
CA THR A 14 15.14 2.76 4.27
C THR A 14 15.65 1.54 3.52
N GLY A 15 15.08 1.23 2.35
CA GLY A 15 15.31 -0.05 1.66
C GLY A 15 14.75 -1.25 2.43
N GLN A 16 13.95 -1.03 3.48
CA GLN A 16 13.42 -2.07 4.38
C GLN A 16 11.90 -2.04 4.43
N HIS A 17 11.29 -3.18 4.75
CA HIS A 17 9.86 -3.22 5.01
C HIS A 17 9.58 -2.81 6.48
N PRO A 18 8.57 -1.97 6.76
CA PRO A 18 8.28 -1.50 8.12
C PRO A 18 7.70 -2.60 9.02
N PHE A 19 7.23 -3.70 8.44
CA PHE A 19 6.69 -4.85 9.17
C PHE A 19 7.45 -6.13 8.85
N VAL A 20 7.60 -7.01 9.83
CA VAL A 20 8.20 -8.33 9.68
C VAL A 20 7.13 -9.38 9.90
N PHE A 21 7.08 -10.39 9.04
CA PHE A 21 6.17 -11.51 9.20
C PHE A 21 6.79 -12.58 10.10
N HIS A 22 6.04 -13.01 11.10
CA HIS A 22 6.40 -14.14 11.97
C HIS A 22 5.39 -15.26 11.80
N HIS A 23 5.88 -16.46 11.46
CA HIS A 23 5.05 -17.66 11.41
C HIS A 23 4.31 -17.87 12.73
N GLY A 24 2.99 -18.03 12.66
CA GLY A 24 2.12 -18.23 13.82
C GLY A 24 1.78 -16.97 14.65
N LYS A 25 2.42 -15.82 14.39
CA LYS A 25 2.15 -14.55 15.12
C LYS A 25 1.69 -13.40 14.21
N GLY A 26 1.76 -13.57 12.90
CA GLY A 26 1.37 -12.54 11.93
C GLY A 26 2.43 -11.47 11.74
N PHE A 27 2.02 -10.27 11.33
CA PHE A 27 2.92 -9.14 11.13
C PHE A 27 3.20 -8.41 12.44
N SER A 28 4.46 -8.08 12.69
CA SER A 28 4.93 -7.21 13.77
C SER A 28 5.64 -6.00 13.20
N CYS A 29 5.79 -4.92 13.99
CA CYS A 29 6.64 -3.80 13.60
C CYS A 29 8.10 -4.24 13.53
N ASN A 30 8.79 -3.81 12.47
CA ASN A 30 10.24 -3.95 12.37
C ASN A 30 10.89 -3.20 13.54
N PRO A 31 11.89 -3.77 14.25
CA PRO A 31 12.56 -3.08 15.36
C PRO A 31 13.25 -1.77 14.96
N ASN A 32 13.55 -1.59 13.67
CA ASN A 32 14.08 -0.33 13.14
C ASN A 32 13.00 0.73 12.88
N PHE A 33 11.72 0.40 13.08
CA PHE A 33 10.59 1.32 13.00
C PHE A 33 10.08 1.62 14.42
N PRO A 34 9.87 2.90 14.82
CA PRO A 34 10.04 4.16 14.07
C PRO A 34 11.39 4.83 14.41
N ARG A 35 12.53 4.24 14.03
CA ARG A 35 13.81 4.92 14.18
C ARG A 35 13.97 5.91 13.03
N ALA A 36 14.27 7.17 13.37
CA ALA A 36 14.64 8.17 12.37
C ALA A 36 15.82 7.65 11.53
N TRP A 37 15.67 7.66 10.21
CA TRP A 37 16.71 7.21 9.30
C TRP A 37 17.77 8.31 9.12
N PRO A 38 19.06 8.04 9.33
CA PRO A 38 20.10 9.06 9.20
C PRO A 38 20.15 9.56 7.75
N GLY A 39 19.87 10.86 7.57
CA GLY A 39 19.85 11.52 6.27
C GLY A 39 18.46 11.75 5.67
N ALA A 40 17.39 11.26 6.29
CA ALA A 40 16.03 11.62 5.88
C ALA A 40 15.60 12.94 6.53
N ASP A 41 14.93 13.79 5.74
CA ASP A 41 14.31 15.01 6.27
C ASP A 41 13.27 14.64 7.35
N PRO A 42 13.33 15.24 8.56
CA PRO A 42 12.34 15.00 9.62
C PRO A 42 10.89 15.20 9.17
N ALA A 43 10.64 16.15 8.26
CA ALA A 43 9.31 16.42 7.73
C ALA A 43 8.76 15.23 6.93
N VAL A 44 9.63 14.59 6.13
CA VAL A 44 9.27 13.39 5.37
C VAL A 44 8.99 12.21 6.30
N MET A 45 9.83 12.02 7.31
CA MET A 45 9.62 10.95 8.30
C MET A 45 8.32 11.14 9.07
N HIS A 46 7.99 12.38 9.45
CA HIS A 46 6.72 12.70 10.10
C HIS A 46 5.52 12.34 9.21
N LEU A 47 5.58 12.65 7.91
CA LEU A 47 4.53 12.28 6.96
C LEU A 47 4.39 10.76 6.81
N ILE A 48 5.51 10.02 6.77
CA ILE A 48 5.47 8.56 6.71
C ILE A 48 4.79 7.99 7.97
N TYR A 49 5.12 8.50 9.15
CA TYR A 49 4.52 8.04 10.41
C TYR A 49 3.04 8.41 10.54
N SER A 50 2.60 9.54 10.00
CA SER A 50 1.18 9.90 9.99
C SER A 50 0.37 8.99 9.04
N CYS A 51 0.95 8.60 7.90
CA CYS A 51 0.34 7.61 7.00
C CYS A 51 0.24 6.20 7.62
N LEU A 52 1.20 5.83 8.48
CA LEU A 52 1.29 4.52 9.13
C LEU A 52 0.55 4.42 10.47
N GLN A 53 -0.28 5.40 10.84
CA GLN A 53 -1.09 5.34 12.05
C GLN A 53 -1.99 4.10 12.08
N THR A 54 -2.11 3.47 13.26
CA THR A 54 -2.94 2.28 13.46
C THR A 54 -4.41 2.61 13.25
N ASP A 55 -4.89 3.74 13.81
CA ASP A 55 -6.26 4.23 13.56
C ASP A 55 -6.36 4.85 12.15
N PRO A 56 -7.23 4.33 11.26
CA PRO A 56 -7.45 4.91 9.94
C PRO A 56 -7.88 6.38 9.95
N ARG A 57 -8.56 6.83 11.01
CA ARG A 57 -9.07 8.20 11.13
C ARG A 57 -7.99 9.20 11.51
N SER A 58 -6.88 8.73 12.07
CA SER A 58 -5.71 9.54 12.41
C SER A 58 -4.76 9.73 11.22
N ARG A 59 -5.01 9.04 10.11
CA ARG A 59 -4.21 9.16 8.89
C ARG A 59 -4.62 10.42 8.11
N PRO A 60 -3.68 11.07 7.40
CA PRO A 60 -4.02 12.16 6.51
C PRO A 60 -4.90 11.68 5.35
N THR A 61 -5.64 12.60 4.74
CA THR A 61 -6.30 12.37 3.45
C THR A 61 -5.26 12.29 2.33
N ALA A 62 -5.66 11.77 1.16
CA ALA A 62 -4.79 11.75 -0.02
C ALA A 62 -4.35 13.16 -0.43
N GLU A 63 -5.26 14.13 -0.33
CA GLU A 63 -5.01 15.54 -0.62
C GLU A 63 -3.99 16.13 0.36
N GLN A 64 -4.16 15.92 1.67
CA GLN A 64 -3.21 16.38 2.69
C GLN A 64 -1.81 15.77 2.53
N ALA A 65 -1.74 14.48 2.18
CA ALA A 65 -0.48 13.81 1.91
C ALA A 65 0.20 14.37 0.65
N TYR A 66 -0.57 14.63 -0.41
CA TYR A 66 -0.09 15.26 -1.63
C TYR A 66 0.44 16.67 -1.38
N GLU A 67 -0.33 17.52 -0.70
CA GLU A 67 0.09 18.88 -0.32
C GLU A 67 1.38 18.86 0.47
N SER A 68 1.48 17.98 1.47
CA SER A 68 2.69 17.81 2.29
C SER A 68 3.91 17.46 1.43
N LEU A 69 3.77 16.51 0.49
CA LEU A 69 4.86 16.12 -0.43
C LEU A 69 5.24 17.26 -1.37
N THR A 70 4.27 17.94 -1.97
CA THR A 70 4.55 19.05 -2.89
C THR A 70 5.23 20.23 -2.20
N SER A 71 4.81 20.53 -0.96
CA SER A 71 5.40 21.57 -0.12
C SER A 71 6.87 21.26 0.18
N MET A 72 7.19 20.02 0.57
CA MET A 72 8.57 19.59 0.83
C MET A 72 9.46 19.64 -0.42
N LEU A 73 8.89 19.35 -1.60
CA LEU A 73 9.62 19.37 -2.88
C LEU A 73 9.71 20.77 -3.51
N GLY A 74 9.10 21.80 -2.89
CA GLY A 74 9.00 23.13 -3.48
C GLY A 74 8.26 23.15 -4.82
N MET A 75 7.43 22.15 -5.08
CA MET A 75 6.67 22.06 -6.33
C MET A 75 5.44 22.98 -6.23
N PRO A 76 5.19 23.84 -7.22
CA PRO A 76 3.95 24.58 -7.24
C PRO A 76 2.78 23.59 -7.31
N HIS A 77 1.74 23.83 -6.51
CA HIS A 77 0.52 23.04 -6.53
C HIS A 77 -0.08 23.14 -7.94
N ARG A 78 0.19 22.13 -8.77
CA ARG A 78 -0.52 21.96 -10.03
C ARG A 78 -1.93 21.57 -9.64
N SER A 79 -2.86 22.50 -9.80
CA SER A 79 -4.28 22.18 -9.90
C SER A 79 -4.36 21.02 -10.87
N TYR A 80 -4.70 19.84 -10.37
CA TYR A 80 -4.99 18.70 -11.21
C TYR A 80 -6.34 19.02 -11.87
N ASP A 81 -6.31 19.92 -12.85
CA ASP A 81 -7.50 20.37 -13.53
C ASP A 81 -8.06 19.18 -14.31
N SER A 82 -9.23 18.74 -13.82
CA SER A 82 -10.22 17.90 -14.48
C SER A 82 -9.77 16.53 -15.04
N ALA A 83 -10.24 15.48 -14.36
CA ALA A 83 -10.55 14.16 -14.91
C ALA A 83 -9.44 13.47 -15.72
N VAL A 84 -8.61 12.64 -15.05
CA VAL A 84 -8.23 11.40 -15.74
C VAL A 84 -9.48 10.52 -15.73
N PRO A 85 -10.06 10.16 -16.89
CA PRO A 85 -11.06 9.12 -16.91
C PRO A 85 -10.35 7.85 -16.44
N VAL A 86 -10.63 7.42 -15.21
CA VAL A 86 -10.23 6.09 -14.76
C VAL A 86 -11.10 5.12 -15.55
N SER A 87 -10.65 4.75 -16.74
CA SER A 87 -11.25 3.70 -17.54
C SER A 87 -11.09 2.41 -16.75
N ARG A 88 -12.05 2.12 -15.88
CA ARG A 88 -12.10 0.91 -15.07
C ARG A 88 -12.09 -0.25 -16.07
N PRO A 89 -11.04 -1.10 -16.12
CA PRO A 89 -11.07 -2.24 -17.02
C PRO A 89 -12.27 -3.09 -16.60
N ALA A 90 -13.18 -3.35 -17.55
CA ALA A 90 -14.37 -4.14 -17.31
C ALA A 90 -13.97 -5.44 -16.62
N SER A 91 -14.48 -5.66 -15.42
CA SER A 91 -14.34 -6.92 -14.70
C SER A 91 -14.78 -8.04 -15.63
N ARG A 92 -13.83 -8.88 -16.07
CA ARG A 92 -14.14 -10.06 -16.88
C ARG A 92 -15.09 -10.92 -16.04
N PRO A 93 -16.28 -11.30 -16.54
CA PRO A 93 -17.14 -12.19 -15.81
C PRO A 93 -16.38 -13.50 -15.56
N CYS A 94 -16.32 -13.90 -14.29
CA CYS A 94 -15.80 -15.18 -13.86
C CYS A 94 -16.57 -16.27 -14.60
N SER A 95 -16.03 -16.75 -15.71
CA SER A 95 -16.62 -17.87 -16.43
C SER A 95 -16.33 -19.12 -15.62
N GLY A 96 -17.30 -19.49 -14.77
CA GLY A 96 -17.31 -20.76 -14.08
C GLY A 96 -17.31 -21.89 -15.11
N ALA A 97 -16.14 -22.48 -15.34
CA ALA A 97 -16.04 -23.76 -15.99
C ALA A 97 -16.58 -24.82 -15.00
N SER A 98 -17.87 -25.12 -15.14
CA SER A 98 -18.49 -26.31 -14.54
C SER A 98 -17.92 -27.53 -15.26
N GLY A 99 -16.79 -28.04 -14.75
CA GLY A 99 -16.23 -29.32 -15.18
C GLY A 99 -16.99 -30.46 -14.51
N SER A 100 -18.01 -30.97 -15.21
CA SER A 100 -18.63 -32.27 -14.91
C SER A 100 -17.56 -33.37 -14.99
N MET A 101 -17.10 -33.87 -13.83
CA MET A 101 -16.34 -35.12 -13.79
C MET A 101 -17.33 -36.26 -14.01
N SER A 102 -17.40 -36.71 -15.27
CA SER A 102 -18.12 -37.91 -15.65
C SER A 102 -17.46 -39.11 -15.01
N SER A 103 -18.21 -39.76 -14.12
CA SER A 103 -17.93 -41.10 -13.61
C SER A 103 -17.93 -42.08 -14.78
N GLN A 104 -16.80 -42.75 -15.02
CA GLN A 104 -16.70 -44.16 -15.41
C GLN A 104 -15.26 -44.50 -15.79
N GLN A 105 -14.61 -45.33 -14.97
CA GLN A 105 -13.70 -46.35 -15.48
C GLN A 105 -13.72 -47.53 -14.51
N ALA A 106 -14.52 -48.52 -14.89
CA ALA A 106 -14.34 -49.91 -14.51
C ALA A 106 -13.42 -50.54 -15.56
N LEU A 107 -12.27 -51.07 -15.16
CA LEU A 107 -11.69 -52.36 -15.60
C LEU A 107 -10.23 -52.46 -15.12
N LEU A 108 -9.95 -53.44 -14.26
CA LEU A 108 -8.81 -54.39 -14.26
C LEU A 108 -8.45 -54.78 -12.82
N GLY A 109 -8.72 -56.05 -12.48
CA GLY A 109 -8.43 -56.69 -11.21
C GLY A 109 -9.39 -57.83 -10.94
#